data_AF-A0A962MK28-F1
#
_entry.id   AF-A0A962MK28-F1
#
_cell.length_a   1.000
_cell.length_b   1.000
_cell.length_c   1.000
_cell.angle_alpha   90.00
_cell.angle_beta   90.00
_cell.angle_gamma   90.00
#
_symmetry.space_group_name_H-M   'P 1'
#
loop_
_entity.id
_entity.type
_entity.pdbx_description
1 polymer ?
#
loop_
_entity_poly.entity_id
_entity_poly.type
_entity_poly.pdbx_seq_one_letter_code
_entity_poly.pdbx_strand_id
1 'polypeptide(L)'
;MQFLPAPRCTPLLLLLLTLLGCTAPPVEQTAAPPDLDLRTTEPGDLIRLRRLTQADFSAELPPLTPTPGVVRLGLHPSLGILVSPYATLGFRPITADDGSEQFEMLAKNVSYTAVLDRRHSWLSPELTPAQLGYVLPYAYVHFSLYESAARRLTQAASELLAEGYRGRQPLALVQQFTNAMAERIKQELAQVETRAREFDLATT
;
A
#
# COMPACT_ATOMS: atom_id res chain seq x y z
N MET A 1 -53.98 83.76 -22.78
CA MET A 1 -53.23 82.50 -22.96
C MET A 1 -54.29 81.40 -23.12
N GLN A 2 -54.77 81.12 -24.34
CA GLN A 2 -54.28 80.08 -25.29
C GLN A 2 -54.15 78.70 -24.62
N PHE A 3 -55.16 77.84 -24.71
CA PHE A 3 -55.51 76.82 -25.75
C PHE A 3 -54.75 75.48 -25.62
N LEU A 4 -55.57 74.41 -25.44
CA LEU A 4 -55.35 72.94 -25.47
C LEU A 4 -54.64 72.44 -26.76
N PRO A 5 -54.20 71.15 -26.96
CA PRO A 5 -54.77 69.89 -26.41
C PRO A 5 -53.82 68.67 -26.15
N ALA A 6 -54.41 67.57 -25.66
CA ALA A 6 -53.89 66.18 -25.65
C ALA A 6 -54.03 65.51 -27.05
N PRO A 7 -53.97 64.16 -27.28
CA PRO A 7 -53.32 62.99 -26.64
C PRO A 7 -52.56 62.09 -27.69
N ARG A 8 -52.03 60.90 -27.30
CA ARG A 8 -51.94 59.59 -28.05
C ARG A 8 -50.91 58.66 -27.38
N CYS A 9 -51.29 57.51 -26.81
CA CYS A 9 -51.43 56.18 -27.44
C CYS A 9 -50.13 55.59 -28.04
N THR A 10 -49.48 54.71 -27.26
CA THR A 10 -48.99 53.31 -27.54
C THR A 10 -48.66 52.87 -28.99
N PRO A 11 -47.94 51.73 -29.24
CA PRO A 11 -47.05 50.88 -28.43
C PRO A 11 -45.74 50.53 -29.23
N LEU A 12 -45.13 49.35 -28.99
CA LEU A 12 -44.16 48.60 -29.84
C LEU A 12 -42.71 48.58 -29.31
N LEU A 13 -42.32 47.63 -28.44
CA LEU A 13 -42.01 46.21 -28.69
C LEU A 13 -40.59 46.00 -29.29
N LEU A 14 -39.76 45.28 -28.52
CA LEU A 14 -38.62 44.42 -28.92
C LEU A 14 -37.42 45.05 -29.64
N LEU A 15 -36.24 45.05 -28.99
CA LEU A 15 -34.85 45.03 -29.52
C LEU A 15 -33.97 45.74 -28.45
N LEU A 16 -32.96 45.19 -27.77
CA LEU A 16 -32.13 44.02 -27.91
C LEU A 16 -31.83 43.45 -26.52
N LEU A 17 -32.11 42.16 -26.33
CA LEU A 17 -31.81 41.37 -25.14
C LEU A 17 -30.73 40.34 -25.51
N THR A 18 -29.62 40.78 -26.12
CA THR A 18 -28.58 39.91 -26.67
C THR A 18 -27.17 40.40 -26.33
N LEU A 19 -26.85 40.48 -25.03
CA LEU A 19 -25.45 40.47 -24.54
C LEU A 19 -25.31 39.66 -23.24
N LEU A 20 -26.16 38.64 -23.05
CA LEU A 20 -25.83 37.52 -22.16
C LEU A 20 -24.94 36.57 -22.96
N GLY A 21 -23.67 36.95 -23.08
CA GLY A 21 -22.63 36.05 -23.52
C GLY A 21 -22.63 34.85 -22.59
N CYS A 22 -22.95 33.68 -23.15
CA CYS A 22 -22.66 32.39 -22.54
C CYS A 22 -21.14 32.26 -22.42
N THR A 23 -20.56 32.87 -21.38
CA THR A 23 -19.26 32.43 -20.87
C THR A 23 -19.50 31.05 -20.31
N ALA A 24 -19.17 30.03 -21.10
CA ALA A 24 -18.99 28.68 -20.58
C ALA A 24 -18.11 28.82 -19.32
N PRO A 25 -18.51 28.25 -18.18
CA PRO A 25 -17.63 28.23 -17.02
C PRO A 25 -16.31 27.60 -17.47
N PRO A 26 -15.16 28.10 -16.97
CA PRO A 26 -13.89 27.44 -17.24
C PRO A 26 -14.07 25.97 -16.89
N VAL A 27 -13.77 25.08 -17.84
CA VAL A 27 -13.64 23.65 -17.56
C VAL A 27 -12.62 23.59 -16.43
N GLU A 28 -13.11 23.39 -15.20
CA GLU A 28 -12.27 23.03 -14.07
C GLU A 28 -11.49 21.81 -14.57
N GLN A 29 -10.19 22.03 -14.82
CA GLN A 29 -9.26 20.92 -14.90
C GLN A 29 -9.38 20.24 -13.55
N THR A 30 -10.21 19.21 -13.46
CA THR A 30 -10.35 18.38 -12.28
C THR A 30 -8.94 17.95 -11.93
N ALA A 31 -8.36 18.57 -10.92
CA ALA A 31 -7.01 18.29 -10.50
C ALA A 31 -6.94 16.79 -10.27
N ALA A 32 -6.01 16.11 -10.95
CA ALA A 32 -5.80 14.69 -10.73
C ALA A 32 -5.63 14.50 -9.21
N PRO A 33 -6.42 13.61 -8.57
CA PRO A 33 -6.31 13.40 -7.14
C PRO A 33 -4.86 13.06 -6.77
N PRO A 34 -4.37 13.57 -5.63
CA PRO A 34 -2.97 13.41 -5.26
C PRO A 34 -2.61 11.92 -5.14
N ASP A 35 -1.48 11.53 -5.72
CA ASP A 35 -0.90 10.19 -5.51
C ASP A 35 -0.61 10.01 -4.02
N LEU A 36 -1.16 8.96 -3.41
CA LEU A 36 -0.86 8.62 -2.02
C LEU A 36 0.43 7.80 -1.96
N ASP A 37 1.46 8.34 -1.31
CA ASP A 37 2.71 7.64 -1.02
C ASP A 37 2.50 6.68 0.17
N LEU A 38 2.68 5.37 -0.06
CA LEU A 38 2.45 4.31 0.93
C LEU A 38 3.67 4.04 1.85
N ARG A 39 4.69 4.91 1.85
CA ARG A 39 5.90 4.75 2.68
C ARG A 39 5.59 4.84 4.17
N THR A 40 5.91 3.79 4.92
CA THR A 40 5.75 3.75 6.39
C THR A 40 7.00 3.32 7.16
N THR A 41 8.18 3.29 6.55
CA THR A 41 9.39 2.79 7.25
C THR A 41 10.62 3.67 7.06
N GLU A 42 11.23 4.03 8.19
CA GLU A 42 12.61 4.50 8.29
C GLU A 42 13.54 3.54 7.51
N PRO A 43 14.57 4.05 6.81
CA PRO A 43 15.51 3.20 6.08
C PRO A 43 16.40 2.42 7.07
N GLY A 44 15.94 1.22 7.47
CA GLY A 44 16.77 0.24 8.17
C GLY A 44 17.86 -0.35 7.26
N ASP A 45 18.85 -1.03 7.85
CA ASP A 45 19.83 -1.85 7.12
C ASP A 45 19.14 -3.17 6.70
N LEU A 46 18.23 -3.04 5.74
CA LEU A 46 17.36 -4.10 5.27
C LEU A 46 17.98 -4.85 4.11
N ILE A 47 17.99 -6.18 4.19
CA ILE A 47 18.37 -7.05 3.07
C ILE A 47 17.18 -7.85 2.58
N ARG A 48 17.16 -8.15 1.29
CA ARG A 48 16.21 -9.09 0.68
C ARG A 48 16.70 -10.52 0.81
N LEU A 49 15.82 -11.49 0.52
CA LEU A 49 16.18 -12.89 0.57
C LEU A 49 17.41 -13.19 -0.31
N ARG A 50 18.44 -13.73 0.35
CA ARG A 50 19.64 -14.32 -0.25
C ARG A 50 20.24 -15.29 0.76
N ARG A 51 21.31 -15.97 0.36
CA ARG A 51 22.11 -16.75 1.31
C ARG A 51 22.54 -15.84 2.47
N LEU A 52 22.27 -16.29 3.69
CA LEU A 52 22.62 -15.58 4.92
C LEU A 52 24.04 -15.92 5.35
N THR A 53 24.67 -14.92 5.94
CA THR A 53 26.02 -14.95 6.50
C THR A 53 25.97 -14.36 7.91
N GLN A 54 27.01 -14.58 8.71
CA GLN A 54 27.10 -13.97 10.04
C GLN A 54 27.00 -12.44 10.02
N ALA A 55 27.52 -11.79 8.96
CA ALA A 55 27.45 -10.34 8.81
C ALA A 55 26.02 -9.79 8.69
N ASP A 56 25.03 -10.64 8.43
CA ASP A 56 23.62 -10.26 8.33
C ASP A 56 22.94 -10.09 9.69
N PHE A 57 23.62 -10.44 10.78
CA PHE A 57 23.12 -10.34 12.15
C PHE A 57 24.00 -9.35 12.92
N SER A 58 23.59 -8.08 12.92
CA SER A 58 24.37 -6.95 13.42
C SER A 58 23.85 -6.37 14.74
N ALA A 59 22.79 -6.94 15.32
CA ALA A 59 22.36 -6.57 16.66
C ALA A 59 23.44 -6.97 17.69
N GLU A 60 23.74 -6.08 18.63
CA GLU A 60 24.73 -6.35 19.68
C GLU A 60 24.21 -7.30 20.76
N LEU A 61 22.91 -7.19 21.07
CA LEU A 61 22.26 -7.94 22.15
C LEU A 61 21.10 -8.78 21.61
N PRO A 62 20.80 -9.93 22.24
CA PRO A 62 19.59 -10.68 21.94
C PRO A 62 18.35 -9.83 22.27
N PRO A 63 17.19 -10.14 21.67
CA PRO A 63 15.94 -9.46 22.01
C PRO A 63 15.61 -9.65 23.50
N LEU A 64 15.10 -8.59 24.14
CA LEU A 64 14.71 -8.60 25.56
C LEU A 64 13.63 -9.65 25.86
N THR A 65 12.74 -9.89 24.91
CA THR A 65 11.67 -10.88 24.99
C THR A 65 11.96 -11.99 23.99
N PRO A 66 12.67 -13.05 24.40
CA PRO A 66 13.06 -14.12 23.49
C PRO A 66 11.82 -14.90 23.01
N THR A 67 11.70 -15.11 21.71
CA THR A 67 10.74 -16.07 21.16
C THR A 67 11.19 -17.49 21.55
N PRO A 68 10.34 -18.32 22.18
CA PRO A 68 10.70 -19.68 22.56
C PRO A 68 11.19 -20.49 21.35
N GLY A 69 12.31 -21.20 21.48
CA GLY A 69 12.93 -21.99 20.40
C GLY A 69 14.09 -21.28 19.69
N VAL A 70 13.85 -20.07 19.19
CA VAL A 70 14.83 -19.28 18.38
C VAL A 70 16.07 -18.89 19.19
N VAL A 71 15.89 -18.45 20.45
CA VAL A 71 17.02 -18.11 21.34
C VAL A 71 17.80 -19.33 21.83
N ARG A 72 17.20 -20.53 21.84
CA ARG A 72 17.94 -21.77 22.18
C ARG A 72 19.03 -22.11 21.16
N LEU A 73 18.87 -21.66 19.92
CA LEU A 73 19.87 -21.82 18.85
C LEU A 73 20.89 -20.67 18.79
N GLY A 74 20.81 -19.69 19.70
CA GLY A 74 21.67 -18.50 19.65
C GLY A 74 21.42 -17.63 18.42
N LEU A 75 20.16 -17.51 18.00
CA LEU A 75 19.75 -16.81 16.77
C LEU A 75 18.52 -15.95 17.07
N HIS A 76 18.36 -14.83 16.39
CA HIS A 76 17.11 -14.08 16.28
C HIS A 76 17.07 -13.31 14.95
N PRO A 77 16.38 -13.81 13.91
CA PRO A 77 16.22 -13.08 12.67
C PRO A 77 15.03 -12.10 12.80
N SER A 78 15.28 -10.82 12.59
CA SER A 78 14.22 -9.79 12.54
C SER A 78 13.70 -9.70 11.11
N LEU A 79 12.59 -10.41 10.84
CA LEU A 79 11.98 -10.54 9.52
C LEU A 79 10.71 -9.70 9.40
N GLY A 80 10.50 -9.13 8.22
CA GLY A 80 9.30 -8.35 7.91
C GLY A 80 8.89 -8.47 6.45
N ILE A 81 7.72 -7.93 6.12
CA ILE A 81 7.26 -7.76 4.74
C ILE A 81 6.99 -6.27 4.54
N LEU A 82 7.58 -5.70 3.49
CA LEU A 82 7.39 -4.30 3.11
C LEU A 82 6.68 -4.20 1.77
N VAL A 83 5.86 -3.16 1.63
CA VAL A 83 5.35 -2.72 0.33
C VAL A 83 6.44 -1.96 -0.43
N SER A 84 6.41 -2.06 -1.75
CA SER A 84 7.32 -1.32 -2.64
C SER A 84 7.28 0.18 -2.33
N PRO A 85 8.44 0.84 -2.17
CA PRO A 85 8.49 2.28 -1.97
C PRO A 85 8.10 3.07 -3.24
N TYR A 86 7.89 2.37 -4.37
CA TYR A 86 7.44 2.94 -5.63
C TYR A 86 5.96 2.66 -5.91
N ALA A 87 5.25 2.04 -4.95
CA ALA A 87 3.83 1.78 -5.07
C ALA A 87 3.07 3.11 -5.08
N THR A 88 2.26 3.33 -6.10
CA THR A 88 1.39 4.50 -6.19
C THR A 88 -0.06 4.08 -6.40
N LEU A 89 -0.97 4.82 -5.76
CA LEU A 89 -2.41 4.73 -5.99
C LEU A 89 -2.84 6.04 -6.66
N GLY A 90 -3.51 5.91 -7.80
CA GLY A 90 -4.11 7.02 -8.53
C GLY A 90 -5.58 6.74 -8.83
N PHE A 91 -6.25 7.69 -9.46
CA PHE A 91 -7.67 7.54 -9.79
C PHE A 91 -7.96 8.12 -11.16
N ARG A 92 -8.90 7.48 -11.85
CA ARG A 92 -9.44 7.95 -13.12
C ARG A 92 -10.94 8.24 -12.96
N PRO A 93 -11.42 9.45 -13.32
CA PRO A 93 -12.85 9.70 -13.36
C PRO A 93 -13.51 8.83 -14.44
N ILE A 94 -14.67 8.27 -14.11
CA ILE A 94 -15.52 7.46 -14.98
C ILE A 94 -16.98 7.88 -14.80
N THR A 95 -17.80 7.68 -15.82
CA THR A 95 -19.24 7.88 -15.73
C THR A 95 -19.90 6.52 -15.49
N ALA A 96 -20.69 6.41 -14.43
CA ALA A 96 -21.47 5.21 -14.14
C ALA A 96 -22.73 5.11 -15.03
N ASP A 97 -23.37 3.95 -15.03
CA ASP A 97 -24.57 3.69 -15.84
C ASP A 97 -25.75 4.63 -15.51
N ASP A 98 -25.80 5.14 -14.27
CA ASP A 98 -26.79 6.13 -13.82
C ASP A 98 -26.45 7.58 -14.19
N GLY A 99 -25.36 7.79 -14.94
CA GLY A 99 -24.83 9.10 -15.33
C GLY A 99 -24.07 9.83 -14.21
N SER A 100 -23.93 9.23 -13.02
CA SER A 100 -23.16 9.84 -11.93
C SER A 100 -21.65 9.72 -12.17
N GLU A 101 -20.91 10.75 -11.74
CA GLU A 101 -19.46 10.71 -11.73
C GLU A 101 -18.96 9.77 -10.63
N GLN A 102 -18.06 8.86 -11.01
CA GLN A 102 -17.36 7.96 -10.12
C GLN A 102 -15.86 8.00 -10.42
N PHE A 103 -15.08 7.42 -9.53
CA PHE A 103 -13.65 7.22 -9.70
C PHE A 103 -13.36 5.73 -9.76
N GLU A 104 -12.47 5.35 -10.66
CA GLU A 104 -11.84 4.05 -10.69
C GLU A 104 -10.44 4.18 -10.09
N MET A 105 -10.13 3.35 -9.10
CA MET A 105 -8.79 3.31 -8.51
C MET A 105 -7.83 2.60 -9.47
N LEU A 106 -6.68 3.21 -9.68
CA LEU A 106 -5.55 2.67 -10.41
C LEU A 106 -4.39 2.47 -9.44
N ALA A 107 -3.59 1.43 -9.64
CA ALA A 107 -2.39 1.25 -8.85
C ALA A 107 -1.22 0.82 -9.74
N LYS A 108 -0.02 1.28 -9.38
CA LYS A 108 1.21 0.97 -10.09
C LYS A 108 2.25 0.49 -9.10
N ASN A 109 3.06 -0.49 -9.52
CA ASN A 109 4.19 -1.02 -8.76
C ASN A 109 3.84 -1.46 -7.32
N VAL A 110 2.59 -1.87 -7.07
CA VAL A 110 2.20 -2.48 -5.79
C VAL A 110 2.77 -3.89 -5.76
N SER A 111 3.85 -4.05 -5.00
CA SER A 111 4.47 -5.34 -4.73
C SER A 111 4.92 -5.39 -3.29
N TYR A 112 5.00 -6.60 -2.75
CA TYR A 112 5.48 -6.85 -1.41
C TYR A 112 6.81 -7.61 -1.48
N THR A 113 7.69 -7.38 -0.52
CA THR A 113 9.00 -8.05 -0.45
C THR A 113 9.33 -8.39 0.98
N ALA A 114 9.85 -9.60 1.20
CA ALA A 114 10.38 -9.96 2.50
C ALA A 114 11.74 -9.31 2.73
N VAL A 115 11.94 -8.85 3.96
CA VAL A 115 13.19 -8.22 4.38
C VAL A 115 13.66 -8.80 5.69
N LEU A 116 14.98 -8.81 5.88
CA LEU A 116 15.64 -9.02 7.15
C LEU A 116 16.28 -7.70 7.56
N ASP A 117 15.98 -7.24 8.77
CA ASP A 117 16.64 -6.07 9.36
C ASP A 117 17.91 -6.50 10.08
N ARG A 118 19.07 -6.15 9.53
CA ARG A 118 20.36 -6.57 10.07
C ARG A 118 20.63 -5.99 11.45
N ARG A 119 20.17 -4.77 11.72
CA ARG A 119 20.40 -4.07 13.00
C ARG A 119 19.60 -4.68 14.15
N HIS A 120 18.47 -5.31 13.85
CA HIS A 120 17.61 -5.97 14.83
C HIS A 120 17.77 -7.50 14.82
N SER A 121 18.53 -8.04 13.87
CA SER A 121 18.83 -9.47 13.81
C SER A 121 20.08 -9.79 14.63
N TRP A 122 19.97 -10.72 15.55
CA TRP A 122 21.03 -11.12 16.46
C TRP A 122 21.50 -12.55 16.19
N LEU A 123 22.79 -12.79 16.39
CA LEU A 123 23.41 -14.12 16.34
C LEU A 123 24.42 -14.21 17.49
N SER A 124 24.39 -15.30 18.23
CA SER A 124 25.29 -15.49 19.37
C SER A 124 26.75 -15.55 18.90
N PRO A 125 27.65 -14.77 19.52
CA PRO A 125 29.08 -14.81 19.18
C PRO A 125 29.76 -16.12 19.61
N GLU A 126 29.09 -16.95 20.42
CA GLU A 126 29.62 -18.20 20.95
C GLU A 126 29.40 -19.41 20.01
N LEU A 127 28.73 -19.21 18.87
CA LEU A 127 28.47 -20.29 17.91
C LEU A 127 29.77 -20.74 17.22
N THR A 128 30.04 -22.04 17.29
CA THR A 128 31.13 -22.68 16.54
C THR A 128 30.84 -22.69 15.03
N PRO A 129 31.86 -22.84 14.16
CA PRO A 129 31.64 -22.97 12.71
C PRO A 129 30.68 -24.09 12.30
N ALA A 130 30.69 -25.23 13.03
CA ALA A 130 29.76 -26.33 12.81
C ALA A 130 28.31 -25.93 13.12
N GLN A 131 28.08 -25.21 14.21
CA GLN A 131 26.75 -24.69 14.57
C GLN A 131 26.27 -23.64 13.57
N LEU A 132 27.15 -22.72 13.13
CA LEU A 132 26.82 -21.75 12.07
C LEU A 132 26.37 -22.43 10.78
N GLY A 133 26.98 -23.57 10.44
CA GLY A 133 26.59 -24.41 9.30
C GLY A 133 25.15 -24.92 9.35
N TYR A 134 24.53 -24.96 10.53
CA TYR A 134 23.12 -25.32 10.73
C TYR A 134 22.23 -24.10 10.93
N VAL A 135 22.64 -23.16 11.79
CA VAL A 135 21.84 -22.00 12.20
C VAL A 135 21.55 -21.05 11.04
N LEU A 136 22.51 -20.82 10.14
CA LEU A 136 22.31 -19.93 8.99
C LEU A 136 21.30 -20.52 7.97
N PRO A 137 21.38 -21.81 7.57
CA PRO A 137 20.32 -22.45 6.80
C PRO A 137 18.97 -22.44 7.51
N TYR A 138 18.93 -22.67 8.82
CA TYR A 138 17.70 -22.61 9.60
C TYR A 138 17.04 -21.22 9.52
N ALA A 139 17.82 -20.14 9.70
CA ALA A 139 17.33 -18.76 9.51
C ALA A 139 16.86 -18.48 8.08
N TYR A 140 17.54 -19.06 7.09
CA TYR A 140 17.17 -18.92 5.68
C TYR A 140 15.81 -19.56 5.38
N VAL A 141 15.47 -20.70 6.00
CA VAL A 141 14.14 -21.31 5.86
C VAL A 141 13.06 -20.34 6.33
N HIS A 142 13.20 -19.76 7.52
CA HIS A 142 12.27 -18.76 8.03
C HIS A 142 12.16 -17.55 7.11
N PHE A 143 13.28 -17.02 6.60
CA PHE A 143 13.26 -15.92 5.64
C PHE A 143 12.53 -16.29 4.33
N SER A 144 12.70 -17.54 3.86
CA SER A 144 12.01 -18.02 2.66
C SER A 144 10.49 -18.16 2.83
N LEU A 145 10.01 -18.41 4.06
CA LEU A 145 8.57 -18.41 4.37
C LEU A 145 7.98 -17.00 4.22
N TYR A 146 8.68 -15.98 4.75
CA TYR A 146 8.29 -14.58 4.59
C TYR A 146 8.30 -14.16 3.11
N GLU A 147 9.33 -14.54 2.35
CA GLU A 147 9.40 -14.25 0.91
C GLU A 147 8.24 -14.89 0.14
N SER A 148 7.89 -16.13 0.48
CA SER A 148 6.75 -16.81 -0.11
C SER A 148 5.43 -16.10 0.21
N ALA A 149 5.25 -15.60 1.43
CA ALA A 149 4.10 -14.78 1.81
C ALA A 149 4.06 -13.44 1.06
N ALA A 150 5.20 -12.75 0.92
CA ALA A 150 5.30 -11.50 0.18
C ALA A 150 4.90 -11.67 -1.30
N ARG A 151 5.27 -12.79 -1.93
CA ARG A 151 4.83 -13.11 -3.30
C ARG A 151 3.32 -13.32 -3.39
N ARG A 152 2.72 -14.04 -2.44
CA ARG A 152 1.26 -14.23 -2.38
C ARG A 152 0.52 -12.91 -2.12
N LEU A 153 1.08 -12.01 -1.30
CA LEU A 153 0.52 -10.67 -1.10
C LEU A 153 0.60 -9.80 -2.36
N THR A 154 1.68 -9.91 -3.13
CA THR A 154 1.81 -9.23 -4.43
C THR A 154 0.74 -9.72 -5.40
N GLN A 155 0.53 -11.03 -5.47
CA GLN A 155 -0.53 -11.61 -6.29
C GLN A 155 -1.93 -11.17 -5.83
N ALA A 156 -2.21 -11.24 -4.53
CA ALA A 156 -3.50 -10.83 -3.98
C ALA A 156 -3.80 -9.35 -4.22
N ALA A 157 -2.80 -8.47 -4.12
CA ALA A 157 -2.96 -7.07 -4.47
C ALA A 157 -3.31 -6.89 -5.95
N SER A 158 -2.64 -7.63 -6.84
CA SER A 158 -2.95 -7.62 -8.28
C SER A 158 -4.37 -8.12 -8.56
N GLU A 159 -4.83 -9.15 -7.87
CA GLU A 159 -6.18 -9.71 -8.01
C GLU A 159 -7.24 -8.71 -7.56
N LEU A 160 -7.09 -8.13 -6.36
CA LEU A 160 -8.00 -7.11 -5.84
C LEU A 160 -8.08 -5.88 -6.75
N LEU A 161 -6.94 -5.44 -7.29
CA LEU A 161 -6.91 -4.33 -8.25
C LEU A 161 -7.62 -4.68 -9.57
N ALA A 162 -7.56 -5.93 -10.01
CA ALA A 162 -8.24 -6.40 -11.21
C ALA A 162 -9.76 -6.54 -11.04
N GLU A 163 -10.27 -6.73 -9.80
CA GLU A 163 -11.70 -6.71 -9.49
C GLU A 163 -12.34 -5.33 -9.76
N GLY A 164 -11.53 -4.27 -9.75
CA GLY A 164 -11.95 -2.92 -10.11
C GLY A 164 -12.66 -2.18 -8.98
N TYR A 165 -11.91 -1.41 -8.20
CA TYR A 165 -12.48 -0.53 -7.17
C TYR A 165 -13.07 0.73 -7.82
N ARG A 166 -14.39 0.88 -7.73
CA ARG A 166 -15.14 2.02 -8.28
C ARG A 166 -16.05 2.64 -7.23
N GLY A 167 -16.13 3.96 -7.23
CA GLY A 167 -17.03 4.66 -6.31
C GLY A 167 -16.89 6.17 -6.37
N ARG A 168 -17.80 6.87 -5.67
CA ARG A 168 -17.91 8.34 -5.72
C ARG A 168 -16.84 9.07 -4.90
N GLN A 169 -16.14 8.39 -4.01
CA GLN A 169 -15.17 8.99 -3.10
C GLN A 169 -13.82 8.26 -3.18
N PRO A 170 -12.77 8.88 -3.76
CA PRO A 170 -11.45 8.27 -3.88
C PRO A 170 -10.88 7.74 -2.56
N LEU A 171 -11.02 8.50 -1.46
CA LEU A 171 -10.52 8.09 -0.15
C LEU A 171 -11.22 6.82 0.37
N ALA A 172 -12.50 6.64 0.07
CA ALA A 172 -13.22 5.43 0.45
C ALA A 172 -12.69 4.19 -0.32
N LEU A 173 -12.28 4.36 -1.57
CA LEU A 173 -11.68 3.28 -2.38
C LEU A 173 -10.31 2.88 -1.82
N VAL A 174 -9.49 3.85 -1.42
CA VAL A 174 -8.22 3.57 -0.73
C VAL A 174 -8.47 2.78 0.54
N GLN A 175 -9.40 3.24 1.38
CA GLN A 175 -9.70 2.57 2.64
C GLN A 175 -10.18 1.13 2.43
N GLN A 176 -11.03 0.89 1.42
CA GLN A 176 -11.50 -0.44 1.07
C GLN A 176 -10.34 -1.34 0.64
N PHE A 177 -9.47 -0.87 -0.26
CA PHE A 177 -8.29 -1.60 -0.70
C PHE A 177 -7.32 -1.87 0.46
N THR A 178 -7.01 -0.88 1.29
CA THR A 178 -6.10 -1.04 2.43
C THR A 178 -6.67 -2.01 3.46
N ASN A 179 -7.98 -2.00 3.70
CA ASN A 179 -8.62 -2.95 4.62
C ASN A 179 -8.56 -4.38 4.08
N ALA A 180 -8.85 -4.57 2.79
CA ALA A 180 -8.75 -5.87 2.14
C ALA A 180 -7.31 -6.41 2.20
N MET A 181 -6.31 -5.56 1.92
CA MET A 181 -4.90 -5.92 2.05
C MET A 181 -4.48 -6.18 3.48
N ALA A 182 -4.96 -5.41 4.46
CA ALA A 182 -4.64 -5.63 5.88
C ALA A 182 -5.11 -7.00 6.36
N GLU A 183 -6.33 -7.41 6.02
CA GLU A 183 -6.83 -8.75 6.32
C GLU A 183 -6.00 -9.84 5.61
N ARG A 184 -5.60 -9.61 4.36
CA ARG A 184 -4.72 -10.55 3.66
C ARG A 184 -3.34 -10.66 4.30
N ILE A 185 -2.73 -9.54 4.69
CA ILE A 185 -1.45 -9.51 5.41
C ILE A 185 -1.56 -10.31 6.70
N LYS A 186 -2.61 -10.10 7.49
CA LYS A 186 -2.84 -10.83 8.73
C LYS A 186 -2.95 -12.34 8.50
N GLN A 187 -3.69 -12.77 7.47
CA GLN A 187 -3.82 -14.18 7.12
C GLN A 187 -2.49 -14.80 6.69
N GLU A 188 -1.72 -14.11 5.85
CA GLU A 188 -0.43 -14.60 5.37
C GLU A 188 0.61 -14.68 6.48
N LEU A 189 0.65 -13.71 7.39
CA LEU A 189 1.53 -13.75 8.57
C LEU A 189 1.17 -14.89 9.51
N ALA A 190 -0.12 -15.13 9.77
CA ALA A 190 -0.55 -16.27 10.58
C ALA A 190 -0.15 -17.62 9.96
N GLN A 191 -0.18 -17.74 8.63
CA GLN A 191 0.32 -18.94 7.93
C GLN A 191 1.84 -19.08 8.04
N VAL A 192 2.59 -17.98 7.94
CA VAL A 192 4.04 -17.98 8.14
C VAL A 192 4.39 -18.46 9.54
N GLU A 193 3.74 -17.92 10.58
CA GLU A 193 3.95 -18.34 11.97
C GLU A 193 3.63 -19.82 12.19
N THR A 194 2.54 -20.31 11.58
CA THR A 194 2.15 -21.72 11.69
C THR A 194 3.21 -22.63 11.06
N ARG A 195 3.66 -22.33 9.83
CA ARG A 195 4.69 -23.11 9.13
C ARG A 195 6.06 -23.01 9.79
N ALA A 196 6.41 -21.84 10.32
CA ALA A 196 7.61 -21.63 11.11
C ALA A 196 7.61 -22.55 12.32
N ARG A 197 6.51 -22.59 13.08
CA ARG A 197 6.35 -23.47 14.22
C ARG A 197 6.41 -24.95 13.85
N GLU A 198 5.77 -25.37 12.76
CA GLU A 198 5.83 -26.75 12.26
C GLU A 198 7.27 -27.16 11.91
N PHE A 199 8.02 -26.28 11.24
CA PHE A 199 9.42 -26.50 10.93
C PHE A 199 10.28 -26.58 12.20
N ASP A 200 10.05 -25.70 13.17
CA ASP A 200 10.77 -25.70 14.45
C ASP A 200 10.55 -27.02 15.20
N LEU A 201 9.31 -27.49 15.28
CA LEU A 201 8.97 -28.77 15.93
C LEU A 201 9.56 -29.98 15.21
N ALA A 202 9.71 -29.93 13.88
CA ALA A 202 10.30 -31.01 13.10
C ALA A 202 11.84 -31.06 13.19
N THR A 203 12.47 -30.02 13.72
CA THR A 203 13.93 -29.85 13.74
C THR A 203 14.54 -29.78 15.15
N THR A 204 13.71 -29.79 16.19
CA THR A 204 14.09 -29.95 17.61
C THR A 204 13.97 -31.38 18.10
#